data_AF-A0AAD6ZY52-F1
#
_entry.id   AF-A0AAD6ZY52-F1
#
_cell.length_a   1.000
_cell.length_b   1.000
_cell.length_c   1.000
_cell.angle_alpha   90.00
_cell.angle_beta   90.00
_cell.angle_gamma   90.00
#
_symmetry.space_group_name_H-M   'P 1'
#
loop_
_entity.id
_entity.type
_entity.pdbx_description
1 polymer ?
#
loop_
_entity_poly.entity_id
_entity_poly.type
_entity_poly.pdbx_seq_one_letter_code
_entity_poly.pdbx_strand_id
1 'polypeptide(L)'
;MSCSAETYSGSAPWHTMYPFEQELGIICVGPAAEPLTPEQLKSIGKATNEWKGRLRTWMRWRKASNTSRAVHKRSGLLKILKAKKKTHPLRAVEVYQKLYRDKIWSEVMQWGYRELNKEAEADRVTLARDPDAEPSVLTPEEEQEVEEQVMARVCANHAARMSLLRTTTMEVFAAEPEEVRAEVLLQMEKMNKERGSGVNDDADTETQRPEEYQHAIDQLPEVMSKFTGAVEAEAGWMGFFMAGGPMPNREGAISIKTFCFGTTPNGANFAASHSNFGEVKAEFGQFFKHAFPHDVHDAWAIVSEAEADTIVPGGLILIPFDSDTEGGSDKEGQKASSSATPAAPPSTAKPKHVCRKKPTAAASAVVSPSALSAPSPAPTLALSTQYAGK
;
A
#
# COMPACT_ATOMS: atom_id res chain seq x y z
N MET A 1 -34.16 53.21 -17.22
CA MET A 1 -33.34 51.99 -17.05
C MET A 1 -34.29 50.81 -17.00
N SER A 2 -34.41 50.09 -18.11
CA SER A 2 -35.33 48.96 -18.29
C SER A 2 -34.53 47.68 -18.08
N CYS A 3 -34.84 46.91 -17.04
CA CYS A 3 -34.25 45.59 -16.82
C CYS A 3 -34.94 44.58 -17.74
N SER A 4 -34.21 44.13 -18.76
CA SER A 4 -34.60 42.98 -19.59
C SER A 4 -34.37 41.69 -18.82
N ALA A 5 -35.40 40.86 -18.73
CA ALA A 5 -35.34 39.52 -18.16
C ALA A 5 -34.55 38.60 -19.12
N GLU A 6 -33.40 38.10 -18.66
CA GLU A 6 -32.71 36.98 -19.31
C GLU A 6 -33.51 35.69 -19.08
N THR A 7 -34.06 35.16 -20.17
CA THR A 7 -34.66 33.83 -20.19
C THR A 7 -33.54 32.79 -20.12
N TYR A 8 -33.54 32.02 -19.03
CA TYR A 8 -32.69 30.86 -18.83
C TYR A 8 -32.96 29.84 -19.95
N SER A 9 -32.05 29.75 -20.93
CA SER A 9 -32.17 28.77 -22.01
C SER A 9 -32.01 27.37 -21.40
N GLY A 10 -33.05 26.57 -21.60
CA GLY A 10 -33.18 25.26 -20.97
C GLY A 10 -31.96 24.39 -21.27
N SER A 11 -31.37 23.84 -20.20
CA SER A 11 -30.59 22.61 -20.27
C SER A 11 -31.32 21.64 -21.19
N ALA A 12 -30.69 21.25 -22.30
CA ALA A 12 -31.21 20.17 -23.11
C ALA A 12 -31.56 18.98 -22.19
N PRO A 13 -32.74 18.37 -22.32
CA PRO A 13 -33.10 17.21 -21.52
C PRO A 13 -31.99 16.17 -21.64
N TRP A 14 -31.53 15.60 -20.52
CA TRP A 14 -30.39 14.66 -20.53
C TRP A 14 -30.58 13.46 -21.48
N HIS A 15 -31.82 13.17 -21.87
CA HIS A 15 -32.21 12.19 -22.88
C HIS A 15 -31.63 12.49 -24.28
N THR A 16 -31.42 13.77 -24.64
CA THR A 16 -30.83 14.16 -25.92
C THR A 16 -29.32 13.88 -25.99
N MET A 17 -28.67 13.68 -24.85
CA MET A 17 -27.22 13.50 -24.75
C MET A 17 -26.77 12.03 -24.87
N TYR A 18 -27.71 11.08 -24.79
CA TYR A 18 -27.44 9.64 -24.90
C TYR A 18 -28.43 8.97 -25.87
N PRO A 19 -28.15 8.91 -27.19
CA PRO A 19 -29.03 8.33 -28.20
C PRO A 19 -28.98 6.79 -28.19
N PHE A 20 -28.92 6.17 -27.02
CA PHE A 20 -28.85 4.70 -26.89
C PHE A 20 -30.14 4.01 -27.37
N GLU A 21 -31.25 4.74 -27.44
CA GLU A 21 -32.52 4.25 -27.96
C GLU A 21 -32.55 4.10 -29.49
N GLN A 22 -31.71 4.84 -30.24
CA GLN A 22 -31.64 4.70 -31.70
C GLN A 22 -30.79 3.49 -32.15
N GLU A 23 -29.73 3.14 -31.41
CA GLU A 23 -28.86 2.01 -31.79
C GLU A 23 -29.41 0.64 -31.40
N LEU A 24 -30.28 0.54 -30.39
CA LEU A 24 -30.86 -0.75 -30.01
C LEU A 24 -32.00 -1.22 -30.93
N GLY A 25 -32.43 -0.43 -31.90
CA GLY A 25 -33.54 -0.81 -32.80
C GLY A 25 -34.86 -1.05 -32.07
N ILE A 26 -34.99 -0.62 -30.81
CA ILE A 26 -36.23 -0.69 -30.01
C ILE A 26 -37.01 0.60 -30.26
N ILE A 27 -37.25 0.93 -31.54
CA ILE A 27 -38.34 1.83 -31.91
C ILE A 27 -39.54 0.91 -32.13
N CYS A 28 -40.24 0.60 -31.05
CA CYS A 28 -41.57 0.00 -31.11
C CYS A 28 -42.57 1.05 -31.62
N VAL A 29 -42.45 1.47 -32.87
CA VAL A 29 -43.56 2.08 -33.62
C VAL A 29 -44.23 0.94 -34.38
N GLY A 30 -44.83 0.04 -33.61
CA GLY A 30 -45.82 -0.92 -34.13
C GLY A 30 -47.20 -0.26 -34.15
N PRO A 31 -48.09 -0.66 -35.06
CA PRO A 31 -49.44 -0.11 -35.16
C PRO A 31 -50.21 -0.34 -33.84
N ALA A 32 -50.89 0.70 -33.35
CA ALA A 32 -51.84 0.73 -32.24
C ALA A 32 -51.62 -0.35 -31.16
N ALA A 33 -50.78 -0.03 -30.17
CA ALA A 33 -50.43 -0.91 -29.06
C ALA A 33 -51.68 -1.46 -28.34
N GLU A 34 -51.91 -2.76 -28.47
CA GLU A 34 -52.79 -3.49 -27.58
C GLU A 34 -52.33 -3.29 -26.13
N PRO A 35 -53.26 -3.06 -25.17
CA PRO A 35 -52.90 -2.86 -23.78
C PRO A 35 -52.14 -4.09 -23.26
N LEU A 36 -50.94 -3.86 -22.73
CA LEU A 36 -50.08 -4.89 -22.14
C LEU A 36 -50.86 -5.74 -21.14
N THR A 37 -50.71 -7.05 -21.24
CA THR A 37 -51.36 -7.97 -20.30
C THR A 37 -50.76 -7.82 -18.90
N PRO A 38 -51.51 -8.10 -17.82
CA PRO A 38 -50.99 -8.01 -16.45
C PRO A 38 -49.78 -8.93 -16.20
N GLU A 39 -49.65 -10.04 -16.94
CA GLU A 39 -48.49 -10.92 -16.87
C GLU A 39 -47.24 -10.29 -17.49
N GLN A 40 -47.39 -9.58 -18.62
CA GLN A 40 -46.30 -8.84 -19.25
C GLN A 40 -45.81 -7.71 -18.33
N LEU A 41 -46.71 -7.00 -17.65
CA LEU A 41 -46.34 -5.97 -16.66
C LEU A 41 -45.53 -6.56 -15.50
N LYS A 42 -45.90 -7.73 -14.98
CA LYS A 42 -45.13 -8.44 -13.94
C LYS A 42 -43.73 -8.82 -14.45
N SER A 43 -43.63 -9.32 -15.68
CA SER A 43 -42.36 -9.69 -16.31
C SER A 43 -41.43 -8.48 -16.49
N ILE A 44 -41.96 -7.36 -16.98
CA ILE A 44 -41.22 -6.08 -17.11
C ILE A 44 -40.74 -5.59 -15.75
N GLY A 45 -41.58 -5.68 -14.71
CA GLY A 45 -41.19 -5.32 -13.34
C GLY A 45 -40.02 -6.15 -12.82
N LYS A 46 -40.05 -7.48 -13.05
CA LYS A 46 -38.95 -8.39 -12.67
C LYS A 46 -37.65 -8.06 -13.41
N ALA A 47 -37.71 -7.93 -14.74
CA ALA A 47 -36.56 -7.58 -15.57
C ALA A 47 -35.95 -6.22 -15.18
N THR A 48 -36.79 -5.22 -14.88
CA THR A 48 -36.35 -3.90 -14.42
C THR A 48 -35.60 -4.00 -13.09
N ASN A 49 -36.08 -4.81 -12.15
CA ASN A 49 -35.44 -5.00 -10.85
C ASN A 49 -34.11 -5.75 -10.95
N GLU A 50 -34.03 -6.78 -11.80
CA GLU A 50 -32.79 -7.48 -12.10
C GLU A 50 -31.75 -6.54 -12.71
N TRP A 51 -32.15 -5.71 -13.68
CA TRP A 51 -31.27 -4.72 -14.30
C TRP A 51 -30.78 -3.68 -13.28
N LYS A 52 -31.67 -3.13 -12.44
CA LYS A 52 -31.29 -2.24 -11.32
C LYS A 52 -30.32 -2.92 -10.35
N GLY A 53 -30.47 -4.23 -10.12
CA GLY A 53 -29.53 -5.03 -9.33
C GLY A 53 -28.14 -5.08 -9.97
N ARG A 54 -28.07 -5.43 -11.25
CA ARG A 54 -26.82 -5.48 -12.03
C ARG A 54 -26.11 -4.12 -12.05
N LEU A 55 -26.86 -3.03 -12.26
CA LEU A 55 -26.31 -1.67 -12.27
C LEU A 55 -25.74 -1.26 -10.91
N ARG A 56 -26.41 -1.58 -9.80
CA ARG A 56 -25.90 -1.33 -8.44
C ARG A 56 -24.61 -2.09 -8.17
N THR A 57 -24.54 -3.37 -8.56
CA THR A 57 -23.33 -4.19 -8.44
C THR A 57 -22.19 -3.61 -9.27
N TRP A 58 -22.46 -3.24 -10.52
CA TRP A 58 -21.48 -2.62 -11.40
C TRP A 58 -20.96 -1.27 -10.86
N MET A 59 -21.85 -0.40 -10.38
CA MET A 59 -21.47 0.87 -9.73
C MET A 59 -20.61 0.64 -8.47
N ARG A 60 -20.94 -0.37 -7.66
CA ARG A 60 -20.16 -0.75 -6.48
C ARG A 60 -18.76 -1.23 -6.88
N TRP A 61 -18.66 -2.08 -7.90
CA TRP A 61 -17.38 -2.57 -8.42
C TRP A 61 -16.53 -1.43 -8.98
N ARG A 62 -17.14 -0.46 -9.65
CA ARG A 62 -16.43 0.70 -10.21
C ARG A 62 -15.93 1.66 -9.14
N LYS A 63 -16.73 1.91 -8.09
CA LYS A 63 -16.27 2.69 -6.91
C LYS A 63 -15.11 1.98 -6.20
N ALA A 64 -15.21 0.68 -5.96
CA ALA A 64 -14.16 -0.09 -5.29
C ALA A 64 -12.88 -0.22 -6.14
N SER A 65 -13.00 -0.36 -7.46
CA SER A 65 -11.84 -0.53 -8.34
C SER A 65 -11.07 0.78 -8.56
N ASN A 66 -11.76 1.92 -8.67
CA ASN A 66 -11.10 3.22 -8.85
C ASN A 66 -10.30 3.65 -7.62
N THR A 67 -10.78 3.33 -6.41
CA THR A 67 -10.05 3.71 -5.18
C THR A 67 -8.94 2.71 -4.82
N SER A 68 -9.12 1.40 -5.07
CA SER A 68 -8.13 0.39 -4.65
C SER A 68 -7.17 -0.11 -5.72
N ARG A 69 -7.54 -0.18 -7.01
CA ARG A 69 -6.61 -0.70 -8.06
C ARG A 69 -5.60 0.32 -8.55
N ALA A 70 -5.97 1.60 -8.66
CA ALA A 70 -5.03 2.65 -9.04
C ALA A 70 -3.92 2.84 -7.99
N VAL A 71 -4.25 2.61 -6.71
CA VAL A 71 -3.32 2.77 -5.58
C VAL A 71 -2.44 1.54 -5.36
N HIS A 72 -2.90 0.34 -5.73
CA HIS A 72 -2.14 -0.89 -5.48
C HIS A 72 -1.20 -1.33 -6.61
N LYS A 73 -1.35 -0.81 -7.84
CA LYS A 73 -0.43 -1.13 -8.95
C LYS A 73 0.70 -0.11 -9.18
N ARG A 74 0.67 1.06 -8.54
CA ARG A 74 1.74 2.09 -8.60
C ARG A 74 2.48 2.24 -7.27
N SER A 75 2.81 1.13 -6.62
CA SER A 75 3.10 1.10 -5.19
C SER A 75 4.57 0.82 -4.83
N GLY A 76 5.54 1.29 -5.61
CA GLY A 76 6.95 1.18 -5.22
C GLY A 76 7.35 2.27 -4.24
N LEU A 77 7.29 3.52 -4.69
CA LEU A 77 7.84 4.65 -3.94
C LEU A 77 7.04 5.07 -2.69
N LEU A 78 5.73 5.27 -2.85
CA LEU A 78 4.87 5.80 -1.77
C LEU A 78 4.55 4.77 -0.68
N LYS A 79 4.81 3.47 -0.89
CA LYS A 79 4.66 2.46 0.18
C LYS A 79 5.83 2.49 1.16
N ILE A 80 7.02 2.89 0.70
CA ILE A 80 8.20 3.07 1.56
C ILE A 80 7.99 4.30 2.45
N LEU A 81 7.39 5.36 1.91
CA LEU A 81 7.16 6.62 2.63
C LEU A 81 5.87 6.66 3.46
N LYS A 82 4.85 5.85 3.14
CA LYS A 82 3.67 5.73 4.00
C LYS A 82 4.08 4.97 5.25
N ALA A 83 4.32 5.71 6.33
CA ALA A 83 4.34 5.19 7.68
C ALA A 83 3.25 4.11 7.79
N LYS A 84 3.64 2.91 8.23
CA LYS A 84 2.70 1.79 8.39
C LYS A 84 1.51 2.35 9.13
N LYS A 85 0.33 2.32 8.50
CA LYS A 85 -0.92 2.83 9.11
C LYS A 85 -0.94 2.31 10.54
N LYS A 86 -1.07 3.20 11.53
CA LYS A 86 -1.11 2.83 12.95
C LYS A 86 -2.10 1.67 13.10
N THR A 87 -1.58 0.46 13.24
CA THR A 87 -2.43 -0.70 13.49
C THR A 87 -2.76 -0.62 14.96
N HIS A 88 -4.05 -0.57 15.29
CA HIS A 88 -4.47 -0.65 16.69
C HIS A 88 -3.80 -1.86 17.37
N PRO A 89 -3.43 -1.74 18.66
CA PRO A 89 -2.91 -2.87 19.42
C PRO A 89 -3.93 -4.01 19.33
N LEU A 90 -3.43 -5.22 19.11
CA LEU A 90 -4.28 -6.41 19.06
C LEU A 90 -4.95 -6.61 20.40
N ARG A 91 -6.23 -6.95 20.36
CA ARG A 91 -6.99 -7.35 21.55
C ARG A 91 -6.77 -8.83 21.84
N ALA A 92 -6.90 -9.25 23.10
CA ALA A 92 -6.73 -10.65 23.50
C ALA A 92 -7.60 -11.62 22.67
N VAL A 93 -8.87 -11.25 22.41
CA VAL A 93 -9.80 -12.03 21.58
C VAL A 93 -9.29 -12.21 20.13
N GLU A 94 -8.64 -11.20 19.57
CA GLU A 94 -8.08 -11.27 18.20
C GLU A 94 -6.81 -12.14 18.14
N VAL A 95 -6.03 -12.15 19.22
CA VAL A 95 -4.86 -13.02 19.36
C VAL A 95 -5.31 -14.46 19.56
N TYR A 96 -6.29 -14.70 20.42
CA TYR A 96 -6.93 -16.00 20.61
C TYR A 96 -7.50 -16.54 19.29
N GLN A 97 -8.21 -15.70 18.52
CA GLN A 97 -8.73 -16.07 17.20
C GLN A 97 -7.66 -16.56 16.24
N LYS A 98 -6.44 -16.00 16.32
CA LYS A 98 -5.32 -16.41 15.47
C LYS A 98 -4.69 -17.72 15.93
N LEU A 99 -4.54 -17.92 17.24
CA LEU A 99 -3.91 -19.10 17.81
C LEU A 99 -4.82 -20.33 17.72
N TYR A 100 -6.13 -20.17 17.96
CA TYR A 100 -7.09 -21.26 18.09
C TYR A 100 -8.18 -21.22 17.03
N ARG A 101 -7.80 -20.86 15.79
CA ARG A 101 -8.74 -20.70 14.67
C ARG A 101 -9.61 -21.93 14.43
N ASP A 102 -9.02 -23.12 14.49
CA ASP A 102 -9.70 -24.37 14.18
C ASP A 102 -10.74 -24.73 15.25
N LYS A 103 -10.41 -24.50 16.53
CA LYS A 103 -11.34 -24.68 17.66
C LYS A 103 -12.56 -23.78 17.52
N ILE A 104 -12.35 -22.50 17.26
CA ILE A 104 -13.42 -21.53 17.06
C ILE A 104 -14.28 -21.92 15.86
N TRP A 105 -13.66 -22.36 14.76
CA TRP A 105 -14.41 -22.74 13.56
C TRP A 105 -15.27 -23.98 13.81
N SER A 106 -14.78 -24.95 14.57
CA SER A 106 -15.59 -26.11 14.99
C SER A 106 -16.82 -25.67 15.79
N GLU A 107 -16.67 -24.75 16.74
CA GLU A 107 -17.80 -24.23 17.53
C GLU A 107 -18.80 -23.42 16.69
N VAL A 108 -18.31 -22.59 15.76
CA VAL A 108 -19.16 -21.86 14.82
C VAL A 108 -19.98 -22.82 13.94
N MET A 109 -19.37 -23.92 13.50
CA MET A 109 -20.05 -24.95 12.73
C MET A 109 -21.09 -25.67 13.57
N GLN A 110 -20.73 -26.12 14.78
CA GLN A 110 -21.67 -26.74 15.73
C GLN A 110 -22.86 -25.83 16.05
N TRP A 111 -22.62 -24.53 16.21
CA TRP A 111 -23.71 -23.56 16.37
C TRP A 111 -24.62 -23.51 15.15
N GLY A 112 -24.05 -23.51 13.94
CA GLY A 112 -24.80 -23.59 12.69
C GLY A 112 -25.68 -24.84 12.58
N TYR A 113 -25.16 -26.01 12.95
CA TYR A 113 -25.94 -27.26 13.00
C TYR A 113 -27.08 -27.18 14.01
N ARG A 114 -26.82 -26.66 15.22
CA ARG A 114 -27.86 -26.50 16.25
C ARG A 114 -29.00 -25.62 15.76
N GLU A 115 -28.69 -24.55 15.04
CA GLU A 115 -29.72 -23.63 14.55
C GLU A 115 -30.55 -24.24 13.42
N LEU A 116 -29.94 -24.99 12.51
CA LEU A 116 -30.67 -25.71 11.46
C LEU A 116 -31.52 -26.86 12.01
N ASN A 117 -31.04 -27.58 13.02
CA ASN A 117 -31.84 -28.60 13.67
C ASN A 117 -33.07 -28.00 14.37
N LYS A 118 -32.98 -26.80 14.96
CA LYS A 118 -34.15 -26.10 15.52
C LYS A 118 -35.16 -25.72 14.45
N GLU A 119 -34.69 -25.23 13.30
CA GLU A 119 -35.59 -24.91 12.17
C GLU A 119 -36.27 -26.19 11.64
N ALA A 120 -35.51 -27.28 11.46
CA ALA A 120 -36.05 -28.57 11.03
C ALA A 120 -37.03 -29.18 12.06
N GLU A 121 -36.76 -29.02 13.37
CA GLU A 121 -37.70 -29.43 14.43
C GLU A 121 -38.96 -28.57 14.42
N ALA A 122 -38.86 -27.26 14.21
CA ALA A 122 -40.02 -26.39 14.08
C ALA A 122 -40.90 -26.81 12.89
N ASP A 123 -40.29 -27.12 11.74
CA ASP A 123 -41.00 -27.62 10.57
C ASP A 123 -41.62 -29.00 10.83
N ARG A 124 -40.90 -29.92 11.48
CA ARG A 124 -41.45 -31.22 11.91
C ARG A 124 -42.64 -31.07 12.84
N VAL A 125 -42.60 -30.16 13.81
CA VAL A 125 -43.73 -29.88 14.71
C VAL A 125 -44.94 -29.35 13.93
N THR A 126 -44.73 -28.58 12.86
CA THR A 126 -45.84 -28.12 12.01
C THR A 126 -46.41 -29.21 11.08
N LEU A 127 -45.58 -30.17 10.66
CA LEU A 127 -45.95 -31.27 9.76
C LEU A 127 -46.40 -32.54 10.49
N ALA A 128 -46.13 -32.67 11.80
CA ALA A 128 -46.58 -33.75 12.66
C ALA A 128 -48.10 -33.69 12.87
N ARG A 129 -48.84 -34.02 11.81
CA ARG A 129 -50.28 -34.31 11.84
C ARG A 129 -50.58 -35.81 11.68
N ASP A 130 -49.57 -36.64 11.40
CA ASP A 130 -49.68 -38.10 11.41
C ASP A 130 -48.83 -38.69 12.55
N PRO A 131 -49.46 -39.25 13.61
CA PRO A 131 -48.77 -39.81 14.77
C PRO A 131 -48.07 -41.14 14.50
N ASP A 132 -48.29 -41.76 13.33
CA ASP A 132 -47.77 -43.10 12.98
C ASP A 132 -46.51 -43.07 12.09
N ALA A 133 -45.93 -41.89 11.81
CA ALA A 133 -44.71 -41.80 11.00
C ALA A 133 -43.46 -42.14 11.84
N GLU A 134 -42.80 -43.26 11.52
CA GLU A 134 -41.56 -43.67 12.19
C GLU A 134 -40.43 -42.63 12.00
N PRO A 135 -39.59 -42.41 13.03
CA PRO A 135 -38.48 -41.48 12.95
C PRO A 135 -37.46 -41.96 11.92
N SER A 136 -37.44 -41.31 10.76
CA SER A 136 -36.43 -41.53 9.73
C SER A 136 -35.02 -41.26 10.29
N VAL A 137 -34.18 -42.29 10.28
CA VAL A 137 -32.74 -42.19 10.57
C VAL A 137 -32.08 -41.60 9.32
N LEU A 138 -31.48 -40.41 9.46
CA LEU A 138 -30.74 -39.76 8.39
C LEU A 138 -29.59 -40.67 7.95
N THR A 139 -29.46 -40.83 6.63
CA THR A 139 -28.33 -41.51 6.02
C THR A 139 -27.07 -40.62 6.07
N PRO A 140 -25.85 -41.19 6.08
CA PRO A 140 -24.61 -40.39 6.10
C PRO A 140 -24.49 -39.40 4.92
N GLU A 141 -25.12 -39.70 3.77
CA GLU A 141 -25.17 -38.80 2.62
C GLU A 141 -26.05 -37.57 2.90
N GLU A 142 -27.19 -37.75 3.57
CA GLU A 142 -28.06 -36.65 3.99
C GLU A 142 -27.39 -35.78 5.06
N GLU A 143 -26.62 -36.38 5.98
CA GLU A 143 -25.82 -35.61 6.94
C GLU A 143 -24.81 -34.69 6.24
N GLN A 144 -24.09 -35.21 5.23
CA GLN A 144 -23.14 -34.44 4.44
C GLN A 144 -23.81 -33.30 3.66
N GLU A 145 -25.00 -33.53 3.09
CA GLU A 145 -25.75 -32.49 2.40
C GLU A 145 -26.21 -31.38 3.37
N VAL A 146 -26.64 -31.76 4.58
CA VAL A 146 -26.96 -30.79 5.63
C VAL A 146 -25.72 -29.97 6.00
N GLU A 147 -24.54 -30.60 6.17
CA GLU A 147 -23.27 -29.89 6.42
C GLU A 147 -22.98 -28.83 5.36
N GLU A 148 -23.13 -29.18 4.08
CA GLU A 148 -22.89 -28.28 2.96
C GLU A 148 -23.90 -27.14 2.93
N GLN A 149 -25.18 -27.41 3.20
CA GLN A 149 -26.22 -26.39 3.29
C GLN A 149 -25.99 -25.42 4.47
N VAL A 150 -25.57 -25.92 5.64
CA VAL A 150 -25.18 -25.09 6.80
C VAL A 150 -24.09 -24.12 6.35
N MET A 151 -23.05 -24.65 5.71
CA MET A 151 -21.91 -23.86 5.28
C MET A 151 -22.26 -22.84 4.22
N ALA A 152 -23.07 -23.21 3.24
CA ALA A 152 -23.55 -22.31 2.21
C ALA A 152 -24.35 -21.15 2.82
N ARG A 153 -25.24 -21.44 3.78
CA ARG A 153 -26.09 -20.42 4.42
C ARG A 153 -25.30 -19.49 5.34
N VAL A 154 -24.39 -20.04 6.15
CA VAL A 154 -23.46 -19.25 6.98
C VAL A 154 -22.53 -18.40 6.10
N CYS A 155 -22.03 -18.93 4.98
CA CYS A 155 -21.15 -18.20 4.07
C CYS A 155 -21.86 -17.17 3.19
N ALA A 156 -23.15 -17.33 2.90
CA ALA A 156 -23.91 -16.45 2.01
C ALA A 156 -24.03 -15.01 2.56
N ASN A 157 -24.07 -14.84 3.89
CA ASN A 157 -24.08 -13.53 4.53
C ASN A 157 -22.79 -13.27 5.30
N HIS A 158 -21.79 -12.70 4.62
CA HIS A 158 -20.51 -12.36 5.23
C HIS A 158 -20.66 -11.53 6.51
N ALA A 159 -21.61 -10.59 6.58
CA ALA A 159 -21.80 -9.76 7.77
C ALA A 159 -22.29 -10.59 8.96
N ALA A 160 -23.29 -11.44 8.74
CA ALA A 160 -23.79 -12.38 9.75
C ALA A 160 -22.69 -13.35 10.20
N ARG A 161 -21.92 -13.91 9.26
CA ARG A 161 -20.78 -14.79 9.56
C ARG A 161 -19.74 -14.12 10.45
N MET A 162 -19.37 -12.87 10.16
CA MET A 162 -18.40 -12.15 10.99
C MET A 162 -18.97 -11.81 12.37
N SER A 163 -20.26 -11.53 12.47
CA SER A 163 -20.92 -11.31 13.76
C SER A 163 -20.89 -12.58 14.60
N LEU A 164 -21.32 -13.71 14.02
CA LEU A 164 -21.31 -15.02 14.66
C LEU A 164 -19.90 -15.44 15.08
N LEU A 165 -18.90 -15.23 14.22
CA LEU A 165 -17.51 -15.53 14.54
C LEU A 165 -17.03 -14.72 15.74
N ARG A 166 -17.36 -13.42 15.82
CA ARG A 166 -16.97 -12.56 16.95
C ARG A 166 -17.64 -12.99 18.26
N THR A 167 -18.95 -13.26 18.25
CA THR A 167 -19.67 -13.70 19.45
C THR A 167 -19.16 -15.05 19.92
N THR A 168 -19.04 -16.03 19.03
CA THR A 168 -18.52 -17.37 19.35
C THR A 168 -17.09 -17.29 19.86
N THR A 169 -16.22 -16.48 19.24
CA THR A 169 -14.84 -16.31 19.73
C THR A 169 -14.83 -15.75 21.16
N MET A 170 -15.69 -14.77 21.46
CA MET A 170 -15.77 -14.19 22.81
C MET A 170 -16.30 -15.20 23.84
N GLU A 171 -17.32 -15.98 23.49
CA GLU A 171 -17.89 -17.01 24.36
C GLU A 171 -16.90 -18.14 24.64
N VAL A 172 -16.27 -18.68 23.59
CA VAL A 172 -15.27 -19.75 23.72
C VAL A 172 -14.08 -19.22 24.52
N PHE A 173 -13.56 -18.03 24.22
CA PHE A 173 -12.46 -17.43 24.98
C PHE A 173 -12.81 -17.18 26.45
N ALA A 174 -14.06 -16.79 26.76
CA ALA A 174 -14.49 -16.59 28.13
C ALA A 174 -14.61 -17.91 28.91
N ALA A 175 -14.95 -19.01 28.22
CA ALA A 175 -15.05 -20.36 28.79
C ALA A 175 -13.70 -21.09 28.91
N GLU A 176 -12.63 -20.58 28.28
CA GLU A 176 -11.30 -21.19 28.37
C GLU A 176 -10.75 -21.18 29.80
N PRO A 177 -9.93 -22.20 30.16
CA PRO A 177 -9.24 -22.21 31.43
C PRO A 177 -8.33 -20.99 31.55
N GLU A 178 -8.08 -20.56 32.79
CA GLU A 178 -7.26 -19.39 33.10
C GLU A 178 -5.85 -19.49 32.51
N GLU A 179 -5.29 -20.71 32.44
CA GLU A 179 -3.99 -21.01 31.82
C GLU A 179 -3.92 -20.56 30.35
N VAL A 180 -4.92 -20.91 29.54
CA VAL A 180 -4.99 -20.54 28.11
C VAL A 180 -5.21 -19.03 27.96
N ARG A 181 -6.02 -18.43 28.83
CA ARG A 181 -6.24 -16.98 28.82
C ARG A 181 -4.96 -16.22 29.16
N ALA A 182 -4.17 -16.70 30.12
CA ALA A 182 -2.87 -16.14 30.47
C ALA A 182 -1.87 -16.27 29.31
N GLU A 183 -1.81 -17.43 28.64
CA GLU A 183 -0.97 -17.64 27.44
C GLU A 183 -1.32 -16.62 26.33
N VAL A 184 -2.61 -16.42 26.05
CA VAL A 184 -3.08 -15.46 25.04
C VAL A 184 -2.67 -14.03 25.41
N LEU A 185 -2.73 -13.65 26.69
CA LEU A 185 -2.32 -12.31 27.14
C LEU A 185 -0.82 -12.10 26.98
N LEU A 186 0.01 -13.10 27.31
CA LEU A 186 1.46 -13.05 27.09
C LEU A 186 1.78 -12.93 25.59
N GLN A 187 1.07 -13.69 24.75
CA GLN A 187 1.25 -13.61 23.30
C GLN A 187 0.76 -12.27 22.73
N MET A 188 -0.31 -11.71 23.30
CA MET A 188 -0.81 -10.38 22.93
C MET A 188 0.22 -9.30 23.23
N GLU A 189 0.81 -9.31 24.43
CA GLU A 189 1.87 -8.37 24.80
C GLU A 189 3.08 -8.51 23.87
N LYS A 190 3.52 -9.75 23.61
CA LYS A 190 4.61 -10.03 22.66
C LYS A 190 4.31 -9.48 21.27
N MET A 191 3.16 -9.80 20.69
CA MET A 191 2.77 -9.33 19.36
C MET A 191 2.59 -7.81 19.32
N ASN A 192 2.07 -7.19 20.39
CA ASN A 192 1.94 -5.74 20.48
C ASN A 192 3.30 -5.07 20.65
N LYS A 193 4.25 -5.66 21.38
CA LYS A 193 5.63 -5.18 21.50
C LYS A 193 6.38 -5.27 20.17
N GLU A 194 6.25 -6.37 19.45
CA GLU A 194 6.83 -6.56 18.10
C GLU A 194 6.21 -5.62 17.05
N ARG A 195 4.94 -5.24 17.22
CA ARG A 195 4.24 -4.29 16.32
C ARG A 195 4.48 -2.83 16.69
N GLY A 196 4.52 -2.54 17.99
CA GLY A 196 4.67 -1.22 18.58
C GLY A 196 6.12 -0.72 18.59
N SER A 197 7.12 -1.61 18.55
CA SER A 197 8.53 -1.21 18.41
C SER A 197 8.86 -0.49 17.08
N GLY A 198 7.90 -0.37 16.16
CA GLY A 198 8.08 0.28 14.87
C GLY A 198 7.22 1.52 14.62
N VAL A 199 6.47 2.04 15.60
CA VAL A 199 5.60 3.21 15.40
C VAL A 199 5.69 4.16 16.59
N ASN A 200 6.35 5.29 16.35
CA ASN A 200 6.40 6.44 17.24
C ASN A 200 5.00 6.86 17.70
N ASP A 201 4.83 6.98 19.01
CA ASP A 201 3.67 7.60 19.65
C ASP A 201 3.63 9.09 19.28
N ASP A 202 2.99 9.44 18.15
CA ASP A 202 2.56 10.83 17.90
C ASP A 202 1.39 11.21 18.82
N ALA A 203 1.64 11.22 20.12
CA ALA A 203 0.74 11.79 21.11
C ALA A 203 1.53 12.40 22.26
N ASP A 204 2.58 13.13 21.92
CA ASP A 204 2.80 14.46 22.45
C ASP A 204 3.90 15.13 21.63
N THR A 205 3.67 16.35 21.16
CA THR A 205 4.75 17.28 20.77
C THR A 205 5.50 17.78 22.02
N GLU A 206 5.64 16.93 23.04
CA GLU A 206 6.59 17.10 24.12
C GLU A 206 7.95 16.87 23.48
N THR A 207 8.65 17.98 23.22
CA THR A 207 10.11 18.10 23.09
C THR A 207 10.79 16.76 22.74
N GLN A 208 10.77 16.39 21.47
CA GLN A 208 11.52 15.22 20.98
C GLN A 208 12.93 15.27 21.58
N ARG A 209 13.32 14.20 22.27
CA ARG A 209 14.60 14.19 22.97
C ARG A 209 15.72 14.34 21.95
N PRO A 210 16.80 15.09 22.24
CA PRO A 210 17.95 15.20 21.35
C PRO A 210 18.49 13.84 20.86
N GLU A 211 18.37 12.78 21.67
CA GLU A 211 18.74 11.42 21.28
C GLU A 211 17.90 10.86 20.12
N GLU A 212 16.59 11.14 20.11
CA GLU A 212 15.67 10.68 19.06
C GLU A 212 15.96 11.37 17.73
N TYR A 213 16.27 12.67 17.77
CA TYR A 213 16.72 13.43 16.60
C TYR A 213 18.00 12.84 16.02
N GLN A 214 18.99 12.56 16.88
CA GLN A 214 20.25 11.97 16.44
C GLN A 214 20.01 10.60 15.77
N HIS A 215 19.19 9.76 16.39
CA HIS A 215 18.82 8.47 15.82
C HIS A 215 18.11 8.62 14.46
N ALA A 216 17.21 9.60 14.29
CA ALA A 216 16.58 9.88 13.00
C ALA A 216 17.60 10.35 11.94
N ILE A 217 18.57 11.18 12.32
CA ILE A 217 19.67 11.63 11.45
C ILE A 217 20.56 10.45 11.03
N ASP A 218 20.80 9.50 11.93
CA ASP A 218 21.62 8.31 11.67
C ASP A 218 20.89 7.28 10.80
N GLN A 219 19.57 7.19 10.89
CA GLN A 219 18.74 6.36 10.01
C GLN A 219 18.52 6.96 8.61
N LEU A 220 18.68 8.28 8.48
CA LEU A 220 18.40 9.00 7.23
C LEU A 220 19.12 8.42 6.00
N PRO A 221 20.41 8.04 6.05
CA PRO A 221 21.09 7.46 4.88
C PRO A 221 20.46 6.17 4.37
N GLU A 222 20.00 5.29 5.27
CA GLU A 222 19.36 4.03 4.87
C GLU A 222 18.00 4.29 4.21
N VAL A 223 17.20 5.19 4.81
CA VAL A 223 15.89 5.59 4.26
C VAL A 223 16.06 6.25 2.90
N MET A 224 17.00 7.20 2.78
CA MET A 224 17.27 7.89 1.53
C MET A 224 17.78 6.93 0.47
N SER A 225 18.69 6.00 0.79
CA SER A 225 19.18 5.00 -0.17
C SER A 225 18.06 4.13 -0.74
N LYS A 226 17.14 3.66 0.11
CA LYS A 226 15.96 2.89 -0.32
C LYS A 226 15.04 3.72 -1.23
N PHE A 227 14.78 4.96 -0.83
CA PHE A 227 13.95 5.89 -1.60
C PHE A 227 14.57 6.20 -2.96
N THR A 228 15.83 6.62 -3.00
CA THR A 228 16.51 7.01 -4.23
C THR A 228 16.74 5.83 -5.17
N GLY A 229 17.03 4.64 -4.64
CA GLY A 229 17.14 3.43 -5.47
C GLY A 229 15.82 3.05 -6.13
N ALA A 230 14.69 3.29 -5.46
CA ALA A 230 13.37 3.10 -6.08
C ALA A 230 13.06 4.18 -7.13
N VAL A 231 13.45 5.45 -6.89
CA VAL A 231 13.33 6.53 -7.90
C VAL A 231 14.15 6.20 -9.14
N GLU A 232 15.40 5.77 -8.97
CA GLU A 232 16.30 5.41 -10.06
C GLU A 232 15.76 4.21 -10.85
N ALA A 233 15.32 3.15 -10.17
CA ALA A 233 14.81 1.94 -10.82
C ALA A 233 13.47 2.14 -11.54
N GLU A 234 12.54 2.90 -10.97
CA GLU A 234 11.19 3.07 -11.54
C GLU A 234 11.10 4.23 -12.55
N ALA A 235 11.79 5.34 -12.28
CA ALA A 235 11.70 6.55 -13.11
C ALA A 235 12.92 6.77 -14.01
N GLY A 236 14.03 6.06 -13.76
CA GLY A 236 15.31 6.33 -14.44
C GLY A 236 15.88 7.71 -14.09
N TRP A 237 15.43 8.30 -12.98
CA TRP A 237 15.89 9.62 -12.56
C TRP A 237 17.21 9.51 -11.81
N MET A 238 18.09 10.47 -12.06
CA MET A 238 19.35 10.68 -11.35
C MET A 238 19.35 12.07 -10.75
N GLY A 239 19.99 12.25 -9.61
CA GLY A 239 20.00 13.53 -8.92
C GLY A 239 20.75 13.49 -7.60
N PHE A 240 20.55 14.52 -6.80
CA PHE A 240 21.06 14.56 -5.45
C PHE A 240 20.09 15.27 -4.51
N PHE A 241 20.17 14.93 -3.23
CA PHE A 241 19.50 15.62 -2.14
C PHE A 241 20.56 16.20 -1.20
N MET A 242 20.35 17.42 -0.75
CA MET A 242 21.17 18.05 0.29
C MET A 242 20.27 18.36 1.48
N ALA A 243 20.68 17.90 2.65
CA ALA A 243 19.99 18.15 3.91
C ALA A 243 21.03 18.54 4.95
N GLY A 244 20.66 19.42 5.88
CA GLY A 244 21.53 19.80 6.96
C GLY A 244 20.76 20.38 8.13
N GLY A 245 21.45 20.48 9.26
CA GLY A 245 20.89 20.92 10.53
C GLY A 245 21.87 20.68 11.68
N PRO A 246 21.52 21.12 12.90
CA PRO A 246 22.30 20.87 14.10
C PRO A 246 22.38 19.35 14.37
N MET A 247 23.57 18.86 14.74
CA MET A 247 23.77 17.48 15.19
C MET A 247 23.89 17.41 16.71
N PRO A 248 22.93 16.79 17.42
CA PRO A 248 22.94 16.71 18.88
C PRO A 248 24.21 16.09 19.47
N ASN A 249 24.78 15.08 18.81
CA ASN A 249 26.00 14.39 19.26
C ASN A 249 27.32 15.15 18.97
N ARG A 250 27.23 16.32 18.33
CA ARG A 250 28.37 17.21 18.05
C ARG A 250 28.08 18.60 18.58
N GLU A 251 27.48 18.67 19.78
CA GLU A 251 27.23 19.94 20.47
C GLU A 251 26.41 20.92 19.62
N GLY A 252 25.45 20.41 18.83
CA GLY A 252 24.63 21.24 17.95
C GLY A 252 25.35 21.74 16.69
N ALA A 253 26.58 21.30 16.40
CA ALA A 253 27.30 21.70 15.19
C ALA A 253 26.49 21.38 13.92
N ILE A 254 26.45 22.34 12.99
CA ILE A 254 25.75 22.18 11.71
C ILE A 254 26.48 21.14 10.88
N SER A 255 25.75 20.11 10.46
CA SER A 255 26.23 19.10 9.53
C SER A 255 25.40 19.11 8.26
N ILE A 256 26.06 18.92 7.13
CA ILE A 256 25.42 18.83 5.82
C ILE A 256 25.68 17.44 5.25
N LYS A 257 24.62 16.70 5.03
CA LYS A 257 24.63 15.39 4.36
C LYS A 257 24.12 15.56 2.92
N THR A 258 24.89 15.00 1.99
CA THR A 258 24.53 14.96 0.57
C THR A 258 24.29 13.52 0.16
N PHE A 259 23.15 13.24 -0.47
CA PHE A 259 22.78 11.94 -1.01
C PHE A 259 22.71 12.04 -2.53
N CYS A 260 23.71 11.52 -3.23
CA CYS A 260 23.69 11.42 -4.70
C CYS A 260 23.16 10.05 -5.13
N PHE A 261 22.33 10.01 -6.17
CA PHE A 261 21.80 8.78 -6.74
C PHE A 261 21.77 8.85 -8.27
N GLY A 262 21.92 7.70 -8.90
CA GLY A 262 22.26 7.60 -10.31
C GLY A 262 23.73 7.92 -10.60
N THR A 263 24.24 7.27 -11.64
CA THR A 263 25.59 7.46 -12.17
C THR A 263 25.54 7.69 -13.67
N THR A 264 26.45 8.52 -14.17
CA THR A 264 26.70 8.65 -15.61
C THR A 264 27.22 7.33 -16.20
N PRO A 265 27.27 7.16 -17.54
CA PRO A 265 27.85 5.97 -18.17
C PRO A 265 29.31 5.70 -17.75
N ASN A 266 30.03 6.74 -17.32
CA ASN A 266 31.40 6.64 -16.81
C ASN A 266 31.47 6.28 -15.32
N GLY A 267 30.33 6.04 -14.66
CA GLY A 267 30.23 5.76 -13.23
C GLY A 267 30.32 6.98 -12.31
N ALA A 268 30.50 8.19 -12.84
CA ALA A 268 30.56 9.40 -12.02
C ALA A 268 29.16 9.85 -11.59
N ASN A 269 29.00 10.22 -10.31
CA ASN A 269 27.79 10.83 -9.79
C ASN A 269 27.82 12.36 -9.97
N PHE A 270 26.75 13.07 -9.60
CA PHE A 270 26.65 14.52 -9.77
C PHE A 270 27.76 15.28 -9.04
N ALA A 271 28.05 14.93 -7.78
CA ALA A 271 29.09 15.59 -6.99
C ALA A 271 30.49 15.41 -7.59
N ALA A 272 30.80 14.24 -8.16
CA ALA A 272 32.06 13.98 -8.84
C ALA A 272 32.17 14.64 -10.22
N SER A 273 31.03 14.89 -10.89
CA SER A 273 30.99 15.48 -12.22
C SER A 273 31.02 17.02 -12.21
N HIS A 274 30.75 17.63 -11.05
CA HIS A 274 30.67 19.08 -10.91
C HIS A 274 31.84 19.61 -10.07
N SER A 275 32.81 20.26 -10.72
CA SER A 275 34.05 20.77 -10.08
C SER A 275 33.78 21.69 -8.89
N ASN A 276 32.70 22.46 -8.96
CA ASN A 276 32.36 23.48 -7.97
C ASN A 276 31.31 22.98 -6.97
N PHE A 277 31.11 21.66 -6.84
CA PHE A 277 30.11 21.13 -5.90
C PHE A 277 30.43 21.51 -4.44
N GLY A 278 31.71 21.70 -4.12
CA GLY A 278 32.15 22.22 -2.83
C GLY A 278 31.64 23.62 -2.52
N GLU A 279 31.61 24.52 -3.52
CA GLU A 279 31.10 25.90 -3.37
C GLU A 279 29.60 25.88 -3.06
N VAL A 280 28.83 25.07 -3.80
CA VAL A 280 27.38 24.89 -3.55
C VAL A 280 27.12 24.37 -2.13
N LYS A 281 27.93 23.42 -1.64
CA LYS A 281 27.83 22.92 -0.27
C LYS A 281 28.17 24.00 0.76
N ALA A 282 29.16 24.84 0.49
CA ALA A 282 29.57 25.93 1.38
C ALA A 282 28.48 27.02 1.48
N GLU A 283 27.91 27.45 0.36
CA GLU A 283 26.78 28.40 0.32
C GLU A 283 25.57 27.85 1.07
N PHE A 284 25.24 26.58 0.88
CA PHE A 284 24.16 25.93 1.63
C PHE A 284 24.45 25.84 3.13
N GLY A 285 25.72 25.68 3.52
CA GLY A 285 26.15 25.76 4.91
C GLY A 285 25.99 27.15 5.51
N GLN A 286 26.28 28.20 4.75
CA GLN A 286 26.01 29.57 5.17
C GLN A 286 24.52 29.79 5.40
N PHE A 287 23.65 29.29 4.52
CA PHE A 287 22.20 29.35 4.73
C PHE A 287 21.79 28.73 6.08
N PHE A 288 22.33 27.57 6.45
CA PHE A 288 22.01 26.94 7.74
C PHE A 288 22.52 27.71 8.95
N LYS A 289 23.69 28.36 8.87
CA LYS A 289 24.18 29.25 9.94
C LYS A 289 23.23 30.42 10.21
N HIS A 290 22.50 30.87 9.19
CA HIS A 290 21.48 31.91 9.34
C HIS A 290 20.13 31.35 9.82
N ALA A 291 19.77 30.14 9.37
CA ALA A 291 18.51 29.49 9.74
C ALA A 291 18.50 28.94 11.17
N PHE A 292 19.67 28.56 11.69
CA PHE A 292 19.87 28.04 13.05
C PHE A 292 20.86 28.96 13.77
N PRO A 293 20.38 29.95 14.55
CA PRO A 293 21.25 30.78 15.37
C PRO A 293 21.83 30.00 16.56
N HIS A 294 22.88 30.53 17.18
CA HIS A 294 23.68 29.84 18.21
C HIS A 294 22.86 29.36 19.42
N ASP A 295 21.86 30.12 19.83
CA ASP A 295 20.92 29.76 20.90
C ASP A 295 20.15 28.47 20.60
N VAL A 296 19.80 28.25 19.33
CA VAL A 296 19.18 27.00 18.88
C VAL A 296 20.18 25.85 18.89
N HIS A 297 21.47 26.10 18.65
CA HIS A 297 22.50 25.06 18.71
C HIS A 297 22.66 24.55 20.15
N ASP A 298 22.77 25.47 21.10
CA ASP A 298 22.99 25.17 22.51
C ASP A 298 21.83 24.36 23.10
N ALA A 299 20.59 24.69 22.71
CA ALA A 299 19.40 23.97 23.15
C ALA A 299 19.32 22.51 22.63
N TRP A 300 20.10 22.17 21.60
CA TRP A 300 20.06 20.86 20.93
C TRP A 300 21.29 19.99 21.25
N ALA A 301 22.30 20.54 21.91
CA ALA A 301 23.49 19.82 22.32
C ALA A 301 23.13 18.74 23.37
N ILE A 302 23.55 17.49 23.13
CA ILE A 302 23.55 16.46 24.18
C ILE A 302 24.73 16.78 25.09
N VAL A 303 24.46 17.33 26.26
CA VAL A 303 25.49 17.49 27.30
C VAL A 303 25.91 16.10 27.74
N SER A 304 27.06 15.62 27.25
CA SER A 304 27.58 14.33 27.70
C SER A 304 27.97 14.48 29.18
N GLU A 305 27.27 13.78 30.06
CA GLU A 305 27.55 13.78 31.51
C GLU A 305 28.96 13.26 31.87
N ALA A 306 29.71 12.77 30.88
CA ALA A 306 31.06 12.22 31.03
C ALA A 306 32.12 13.21 31.57
N GLU A 307 31.86 14.52 31.57
CA GLU A 307 32.78 15.52 32.14
C GLU A 307 32.39 16.02 33.55
N ALA A 308 31.21 15.65 34.08
CA ALA A 308 30.73 16.21 35.36
C ALA A 308 31.41 15.64 36.62
N ASP A 309 32.13 14.50 36.52
CA ASP A 309 32.69 13.82 37.69
C ASP A 309 34.21 13.98 37.88
N THR A 310 34.88 14.86 37.11
CA THR A 310 36.29 15.23 37.39
C THR A 310 36.39 16.48 38.26
N ILE A 311 35.61 16.53 39.36
CA ILE A 311 35.93 17.43 40.47
C ILE A 311 37.16 16.84 41.16
N VAL A 312 38.35 17.21 40.70
CA VAL A 312 39.56 17.06 41.50
C VAL A 312 39.41 17.99 42.70
N PRO A 313 39.31 17.50 43.95
CA PRO A 313 39.28 18.34 45.11
C PRO A 313 40.71 18.85 45.36
N GLY A 314 41.07 19.95 44.69
CA GLY A 314 42.42 20.50 44.76
C GLY A 314 42.67 21.52 43.65
N GLY A 315 42.35 22.77 43.94
CA GLY A 315 42.34 23.91 43.02
C GLY A 315 43.45 23.98 41.97
N LEU A 316 43.03 24.24 40.73
CA LEU A 316 43.69 25.15 39.82
C LEU A 316 42.69 25.57 38.73
N ILE A 317 42.35 26.86 38.73
CA ILE A 317 41.50 27.50 37.72
C ILE A 317 42.35 27.63 36.46
N LEU A 318 42.12 26.78 35.46
CA LEU A 318 42.65 26.99 34.11
C LEU A 318 41.62 27.83 33.33
N ILE A 319 42.03 29.04 32.96
CA ILE A 319 41.31 29.95 32.08
C ILE A 319 41.35 29.35 30.66
N PRO A 320 40.21 29.17 29.96
CA PRO A 320 40.23 28.68 28.58
C PRO A 320 40.88 29.73 27.67
N PHE A 321 41.83 29.25 26.87
CA PHE A 321 42.58 29.99 25.87
C PHE A 321 41.80 29.97 24.55
N ASP A 322 41.27 31.12 24.14
CA ASP A 322 40.70 31.32 22.80
C ASP A 322 41.78 31.07 21.74
N SER A 323 41.56 30.08 20.88
CA SER A 323 42.40 29.84 19.71
C SER A 323 41.52 29.67 18.48
N ASP A 324 41.22 30.81 17.85
CA ASP A 324 40.92 30.87 16.43
C ASP A 324 42.03 30.15 15.66
N THR A 325 41.71 29.00 15.05
CA THR A 325 42.59 28.38 14.06
C THR A 325 41.75 27.89 12.90
N GLU A 326 41.41 28.84 12.04
CA GLU A 326 41.18 28.57 10.62
C GLU A 326 42.45 27.98 10.00
N GLY A 327 42.34 26.89 9.23
CA GLY A 327 43.46 26.41 8.40
C GLY A 327 43.60 24.91 8.20
N GLY A 328 42.54 24.21 7.81
CA GLY A 328 42.60 22.81 7.37
C GLY A 328 42.72 22.68 5.85
N SER A 329 43.90 22.93 5.31
CA SER A 329 44.26 22.70 3.90
C SER A 329 44.32 21.21 3.59
N ASP A 330 43.53 20.77 2.60
CA ASP A 330 43.76 19.53 1.87
C ASP A 330 45.18 19.52 1.29
N LYS A 331 45.96 18.49 1.61
CA LYS A 331 47.18 18.14 0.87
C LYS A 331 47.10 16.71 0.39
N GLU A 332 46.69 16.65 -0.86
CA GLU A 332 47.02 15.69 -1.89
C GLU A 332 48.50 15.25 -1.82
N GLY A 333 48.72 13.96 -1.54
CA GLY A 333 50.03 13.31 -1.59
C GLY A 333 50.15 12.42 -2.82
N GLN A 334 50.46 13.00 -3.98
CA GLN A 334 50.94 12.27 -5.13
C GLN A 334 52.37 11.75 -4.85
N LYS A 335 52.54 10.43 -4.81
CA LYS A 335 53.86 9.78 -4.89
C LYS A 335 54.00 9.17 -6.28
N ALA A 336 54.80 9.84 -7.10
CA ALA A 336 55.28 9.30 -8.37
C ALA A 336 56.23 8.11 -8.13
N SER A 337 56.03 7.02 -8.87
CA SER A 337 57.11 6.11 -9.25
C SER A 337 56.84 5.63 -10.66
N SER A 338 57.74 6.03 -11.56
CA SER A 338 57.75 5.78 -13.00
C SER A 338 58.27 4.40 -13.37
N SER A 339 57.93 3.99 -14.60
CA SER A 339 58.76 3.25 -15.58
C SER A 339 58.66 1.72 -15.64
N ALA A 340 57.94 1.19 -16.64
CA ALA A 340 58.54 0.49 -17.80
C ALA A 340 57.47 0.06 -18.85
N THR A 341 57.91 0.02 -20.11
CA THR A 341 57.16 0.00 -21.38
C THR A 341 56.83 -1.44 -21.90
N PRO A 342 56.37 -1.70 -23.16
CA PRO A 342 55.10 -2.39 -23.45
C PRO A 342 55.24 -3.77 -24.13
N ALA A 343 54.18 -4.58 -24.13
CA ALA A 343 54.03 -5.72 -25.05
C ALA A 343 52.56 -5.96 -25.44
N ALA A 344 52.35 -6.22 -26.72
CA ALA A 344 51.08 -6.39 -27.43
C ALA A 344 50.25 -7.63 -26.98
N PRO A 345 48.96 -7.72 -27.32
CA PRO A 345 48.03 -8.71 -26.78
C PRO A 345 47.86 -9.95 -27.67
N PRO A 346 47.50 -11.12 -27.10
CA PRO A 346 46.79 -12.16 -27.82
C PRO A 346 45.29 -12.22 -27.45
N SER A 347 44.47 -11.90 -28.44
CA SER A 347 43.43 -12.75 -29.03
C SER A 347 42.62 -13.71 -28.13
N THR A 348 41.30 -13.46 -28.12
CA THR A 348 40.18 -14.43 -28.16
C THR A 348 39.97 -15.40 -26.99
N ALA A 349 38.94 -15.13 -26.16
CA ALA A 349 38.15 -16.18 -25.50
C ALA A 349 36.66 -15.78 -25.41
N LYS A 350 35.81 -16.66 -25.97
CA LYS A 350 34.35 -16.56 -26.10
C LYS A 350 33.62 -16.56 -24.75
N PRO A 351 32.51 -15.83 -24.58
CA PRO A 351 31.58 -16.09 -23.49
C PRO A 351 30.66 -17.27 -23.83
N LYS A 352 30.66 -18.29 -22.96
CA LYS A 352 29.70 -19.40 -22.98
C LYS A 352 28.34 -18.87 -22.53
N HIS A 353 27.37 -18.85 -23.46
CA HIS A 353 25.95 -18.74 -23.15
C HIS A 353 25.52 -19.94 -22.29
N VAL A 354 25.17 -19.70 -21.02
CA VAL A 354 24.42 -20.65 -20.22
C VAL A 354 22.94 -20.49 -20.57
N CYS A 355 22.47 -21.40 -21.42
CA CYS A 355 21.07 -21.58 -21.77
C CYS A 355 20.35 -22.27 -20.60
N ARG A 356 19.52 -21.51 -19.86
CA ARG A 356 18.65 -22.06 -18.81
C ARG A 356 17.30 -22.42 -19.43
N LYS A 357 17.12 -23.70 -19.78
CA LYS A 357 15.86 -24.27 -20.26
C LYS A 357 14.82 -24.24 -19.11
N LYS A 358 13.66 -23.62 -19.38
CA LYS A 358 12.41 -23.84 -18.62
C LYS A 358 11.67 -25.04 -19.24
N PRO A 359 11.11 -25.97 -18.45
CA PRO A 359 10.19 -26.97 -18.95
C PRO A 359 8.81 -26.35 -19.19
N THR A 360 8.34 -26.42 -20.44
CA THR A 360 6.97 -26.08 -20.83
C THR A 360 6.10 -27.31 -20.63
N ALA A 361 5.09 -27.18 -19.76
CA ALA A 361 4.06 -28.20 -19.56
C ALA A 361 3.19 -28.33 -20.81
N ALA A 362 2.84 -29.59 -21.12
CA ALA A 362 1.96 -29.99 -22.19
C ALA A 362 0.55 -29.41 -21.99
N ALA A 363 0.04 -28.72 -23.00
CA ALA A 363 -1.37 -28.37 -23.13
C ALA A 363 -1.91 -29.04 -24.39
N SER A 364 -2.92 -29.87 -24.19
CA SER A 364 -3.63 -30.63 -25.21
C SER A 364 -4.24 -29.76 -26.30
N ALA A 365 -4.13 -30.27 -27.52
CA ALA A 365 -4.75 -29.74 -28.72
C ALA A 365 -6.27 -29.81 -28.66
N VAL A 366 -6.94 -28.71 -28.96
CA VAL A 366 -8.32 -28.72 -29.47
C VAL A 366 -8.33 -27.94 -30.77
N VAL A 367 -8.77 -28.65 -31.80
CA VAL A 367 -8.89 -28.22 -33.20
C VAL A 367 -9.99 -27.17 -33.31
N SER A 368 -9.78 -26.13 -34.13
CA SER A 368 -10.87 -25.32 -34.68
C SER A 368 -10.48 -24.81 -36.07
N PRO A 369 -11.37 -24.93 -37.08
CA PRO A 369 -11.04 -24.71 -38.48
C PRO A 369 -11.30 -23.28 -38.97
N SER A 370 -10.63 -22.99 -40.09
CA SER A 370 -10.59 -21.79 -40.91
C SER A 370 -11.94 -21.25 -41.43
N ALA A 371 -12.02 -19.92 -41.58
CA ALA A 371 -12.66 -19.22 -42.72
C ALA A 371 -12.23 -17.73 -42.67
N LEU A 372 -11.43 -17.26 -43.64
CA LEU A 372 -11.87 -16.42 -44.78
C LEU A 372 -12.48 -15.05 -44.38
N SER A 373 -11.75 -13.94 -44.61
CA SER A 373 -12.02 -13.03 -45.75
C SER A 373 -11.52 -11.59 -45.53
N ALA A 374 -10.80 -11.10 -46.55
CA ALA A 374 -10.65 -9.72 -47.06
C ALA A 374 -9.96 -8.58 -46.23
N PRO A 375 -9.02 -7.83 -46.86
CA PRO A 375 -8.47 -6.58 -46.34
C PRO A 375 -9.28 -5.35 -46.79
N SER A 376 -9.48 -4.40 -45.87
CA SER A 376 -10.08 -3.07 -46.13
C SER A 376 -8.97 -2.01 -46.20
N PRO A 377 -8.88 -1.19 -47.27
CA PRO A 377 -7.89 -0.11 -47.34
C PRO A 377 -8.38 1.16 -46.62
N ALA A 378 -7.52 1.68 -45.74
CA ALA A 378 -7.69 2.97 -45.08
C ALA A 378 -7.45 4.15 -46.04
N PRO A 379 -8.17 5.29 -45.90
CA PRO A 379 -7.87 6.50 -46.66
C PRO A 379 -6.73 7.29 -46.00
N THR A 380 -5.67 7.51 -46.78
CA THR A 380 -4.57 8.43 -46.50
C THR A 380 -5.05 9.88 -46.64
N LEU A 381 -5.20 10.61 -45.53
CA LEU A 381 -5.31 12.07 -45.55
C LEU A 381 -3.92 12.69 -45.43
N ALA A 382 -3.41 13.20 -46.54
CA ALA A 382 -2.23 14.05 -46.57
C ALA A 382 -2.60 15.45 -46.04
N LEU A 383 -2.09 15.81 -44.86
CA LEU A 383 -2.13 17.19 -44.39
C LEU A 383 -0.82 17.89 -44.81
N SER A 384 -0.93 18.69 -45.87
CA SER A 384 0.07 19.69 -46.24
C SER A 384 -0.03 20.86 -45.27
N THR A 385 1.08 21.21 -44.61
CA THR A 385 1.21 22.53 -43.99
C THR A 385 2.63 23.02 -44.22
N GLN A 386 2.77 23.81 -45.28
CA GLN A 386 3.85 24.77 -45.41
C GLN A 386 3.68 25.82 -44.31
N TYR A 387 4.71 26.00 -43.48
CA TYR A 387 4.89 27.24 -42.73
C TYR A 387 6.28 27.79 -43.06
N ALA A 388 6.28 28.79 -43.94
CA ALA A 388 7.38 29.73 -44.09
C ALA A 388 7.12 30.89 -43.12
N GLY A 389 8.12 31.27 -42.32
CA GLY A 389 7.97 32.37 -41.39
C GLY A 389 9.21 32.69 -40.57
N LYS A 390 10.10 33.44 -41.21
CA LYS A 390 11.13 34.37 -40.70
C LYS A 390 12.17 33.89 -39.68
#